data_AF-A0A192XL89-F1
#
_entry.id   AF-A0A192XL89-F1
#
_cell.length_a   1.000
_cell.length_b   1.000
_cell.length_c   1.000
_cell.angle_alpha   90.00
_cell.angle_beta   90.00
_cell.angle_gamma   90.00
#
_symmetry.space_group_name_H-M   'P 1'
#
loop_
_entity.id
_entity.type
_entity.pdbx_description
1 polymer ?
#
loop_
_entity_poly.entity_id
_entity_poly.type
_entity_poly.pdbx_seq_one_letter_code
_entity_poly.pdbx_strand_id
1 'polypeptide(L)'
;MERHCERKVEVKQKKFVSMIGVLVVIISAVALITGCPQANGNKDKKESSTINSGSSIGGNNGGSLEVKPTDEASPELKGSDWKGNNPPSMIGHGRPITIKFAENGNIAVISNAEIALYTIQTEKISFDLSSYITSCKNMTEKRYIENEKISTKNEIEQVEKEIKEAEEKSDEQKKNELKQRLAGLKKYLKGLENPDEEVQEDIKEEVDALHKYASMMKSYATFVGSFNETKDELVVEKFPICDTKKDNPDFVKIIFKKQ
;
A
#
# COMPACT_ATOMS: atom_id res chain seq x y z
N MET A 1 43.43 26.59 38.56
CA MET A 1 43.75 25.52 37.60
C MET A 1 42.45 24.80 37.30
N GLU A 2 41.95 25.04 36.10
CA GLU A 2 40.70 24.52 35.54
C GLU A 2 40.73 23.00 35.38
N ARG A 3 39.55 22.37 35.40
CA ARG A 3 38.99 21.73 34.20
C ARG A 3 37.56 21.26 34.50
N HIS A 4 36.60 22.05 34.02
CA HIS A 4 35.19 21.68 33.93
C HIS A 4 35.03 20.83 32.66
N CYS A 5 34.63 19.57 32.80
CA CYS A 5 34.32 18.70 31.66
C CYS A 5 32.87 18.98 31.22
N GLU A 6 32.69 19.84 30.22
CA GLU A 6 31.42 19.94 29.51
C GLU A 6 31.39 18.89 28.41
N ARG A 7 30.58 17.83 28.59
CA ARG A 7 30.16 16.96 27.48
C ARG A 7 29.15 17.74 26.64
N LYS A 8 29.61 18.22 25.50
CA LYS A 8 28.77 18.78 24.44
C LYS A 8 27.99 17.62 23.80
N VAL A 9 26.76 17.40 24.25
CA VAL A 9 25.84 16.47 23.58
C VAL A 9 25.22 17.23 22.41
N GLU A 10 25.77 17.04 21.22
CA GLU A 10 25.12 17.48 19.98
C GLU A 10 23.85 16.64 19.79
N VAL A 11 22.71 17.21 20.16
CA VAL A 11 21.41 16.68 19.77
C VAL A 11 21.25 17.01 18.28
N LYS A 12 21.67 16.08 17.40
CA LYS A 12 21.30 16.12 15.98
C LYS A 12 19.77 16.20 15.92
N GLN A 13 19.25 17.36 15.50
CA GLN A 13 17.82 17.54 15.30
C GLN A 13 17.34 16.54 14.25
N LYS A 14 16.74 15.44 14.69
CA LYS A 14 15.93 14.50 13.89
C LYS A 14 14.68 15.22 13.35
N LYS A 15 14.85 16.23 12.50
CA LYS A 15 13.75 17.04 11.96
C LYS A 15 13.44 16.77 10.49
N PHE A 16 14.18 15.90 9.81
CA PHE A 16 13.90 15.53 8.41
C PHE A 16 13.26 14.15 8.22
N VAL A 17 13.47 13.22 9.16
CA VAL A 17 12.91 11.83 9.10
C VAL A 17 11.38 11.80 9.11
N SER A 18 10.72 12.88 9.56
CA SER A 18 9.27 12.98 9.44
C SER A 18 8.80 13.48 8.07
N MET A 19 9.63 14.17 7.26
CA MET A 19 9.14 14.82 6.04
C MET A 19 9.13 13.91 4.82
N ILE A 20 9.98 12.88 4.74
CA ILE A 20 9.98 11.96 3.59
C ILE A 20 8.79 10.99 3.69
N GLY A 21 8.59 10.38 4.86
CA GLY A 21 7.38 9.58 5.13
C GLY A 21 6.08 10.39 5.07
N VAL A 22 6.08 11.64 5.55
CA VAL A 22 4.91 12.53 5.45
C VAL A 22 4.68 13.07 4.04
N LEU A 23 5.71 13.27 3.21
CA LEU A 23 5.50 13.71 1.81
C LEU A 23 4.71 12.66 1.03
N VAL A 24 5.07 11.39 1.17
CA VAL A 24 4.34 10.27 0.54
C VAL A 24 2.89 10.19 1.07
N VAL A 25 2.68 10.53 2.35
CA VAL A 25 1.37 10.44 3.01
C VAL A 25 0.44 11.64 2.74
N ILE A 26 0.95 12.88 2.63
CA ILE A 26 0.14 14.07 2.30
C ILE A 26 -0.38 14.00 0.85
N ILE A 27 0.39 13.38 -0.05
CA ILE A 27 0.00 13.17 -1.44
C ILE A 27 -1.28 12.31 -1.57
N SER A 28 -1.57 11.45 -0.60
CA SER A 28 -2.79 10.61 -0.58
C SER A 28 -4.08 11.37 -0.26
N ALA A 29 -4.00 12.60 0.27
CA ALA A 29 -5.17 13.34 0.74
C ALA A 29 -5.92 14.10 -0.37
N VAL A 30 -5.26 14.41 -1.49
CA VAL A 30 -5.84 15.29 -2.53
C VAL A 30 -6.58 14.52 -3.64
N ALA A 31 -6.33 13.22 -3.80
CA ALA A 31 -6.96 12.41 -4.84
C ALA A 31 -8.39 11.90 -4.51
N LEU A 32 -8.88 12.09 -3.28
CA LEU A 32 -10.17 11.52 -2.83
C LEU A 32 -11.36 12.49 -2.91
N ILE A 33 -11.18 13.72 -3.41
CA ILE A 33 -12.26 14.75 -3.34
C ILE A 33 -12.94 15.04 -4.68
N THR A 34 -12.44 14.58 -5.82
CA THR A 34 -13.19 14.75 -7.09
C THR A 34 -13.98 13.50 -7.44
N GLY A 35 -15.21 13.42 -6.94
CA GLY A 35 -16.21 12.47 -7.40
C GLY A 35 -16.78 12.80 -8.78
N CYS A 36 -17.00 11.74 -9.57
CA CYS A 36 -18.02 11.54 -10.63
C CYS A 36 -17.90 12.33 -11.96
N PRO A 37 -18.55 11.89 -13.08
CA PRO A 37 -19.48 10.77 -13.23
C PRO A 37 -19.13 9.74 -14.33
N GLN A 38 -19.81 8.60 -14.20
CA GLN A 38 -20.11 7.61 -15.23
C GLN A 38 -20.46 8.25 -16.59
N ALA A 39 -19.76 7.83 -17.66
CA ALA A 39 -20.19 8.02 -19.04
C ALA A 39 -20.26 6.65 -19.73
N ASN A 40 -21.48 6.30 -20.13
CA ASN A 40 -21.81 5.12 -20.93
C ASN A 40 -21.41 5.37 -22.39
N GLY A 41 -20.75 4.40 -23.04
CA GLY A 41 -20.39 4.47 -24.45
C GLY A 41 -19.45 3.36 -24.89
N ASN A 42 -20.04 2.24 -25.33
CA ASN A 42 -19.39 1.06 -25.90
C ASN A 42 -18.21 1.37 -26.84
N LYS A 43 -17.05 0.74 -26.60
CA LYS A 43 -16.13 0.23 -27.65
C LYS A 43 -15.11 -0.72 -27.03
N ASP A 44 -15.09 -1.94 -27.53
CA ASP A 44 -14.16 -3.00 -27.19
C ASP A 44 -12.71 -2.51 -27.28
N LYS A 45 -12.09 -2.34 -26.12
CA LYS A 45 -10.64 -2.29 -25.96
C LYS A 45 -10.33 -3.01 -24.65
N LYS A 46 -9.46 -4.00 -24.73
CA LYS A 46 -8.98 -4.79 -23.59
C LYS A 46 -8.16 -3.89 -22.67
N GLU A 47 -8.84 -3.08 -21.87
CA GLU A 47 -8.26 -2.13 -20.94
C GLU A 47 -7.99 -2.82 -19.60
N SER A 48 -6.71 -2.91 -19.27
CA SER A 48 -6.24 -3.24 -17.93
C SER A 48 -6.62 -2.08 -17.01
N SER A 49 -7.70 -2.22 -16.23
CA SER A 49 -8.10 -1.24 -15.23
C SER A 49 -7.07 -1.18 -14.10
N THR A 50 -6.39 -0.05 -14.03
CA THR A 50 -5.40 0.29 -13.00
C THR A 50 -6.11 0.51 -11.66
N ILE A 51 -5.76 -0.30 -10.66
CA ILE A 51 -6.15 -0.07 -9.26
C ILE A 51 -5.29 1.08 -8.73
N ASN A 52 -5.83 2.29 -8.75
CA ASN A 52 -5.22 3.44 -8.06
C ASN A 52 -5.60 3.38 -6.58
N SER A 53 -4.89 2.53 -5.84
CA SER A 53 -4.89 2.53 -4.39
C SER A 53 -3.47 2.84 -3.95
N GLY A 54 -3.29 3.89 -3.13
CA GLY A 54 -2.01 4.47 -2.73
C GLY A 54 -1.13 3.58 -1.84
N SER A 55 -0.94 2.32 -2.23
CA SER A 55 0.23 1.51 -1.91
C SER A 55 0.72 0.93 -3.21
N SER A 56 2.03 0.97 -3.36
CA SER A 56 2.83 0.53 -4.48
C SER A 56 2.79 -0.98 -4.75
N ILE A 57 1.61 -1.61 -4.76
CA ILE A 57 1.49 -3.06 -4.87
C ILE A 57 0.19 -3.41 -5.61
N GLY A 58 0.20 -3.26 -6.95
CA GLY A 58 -0.93 -3.66 -7.78
C GLY A 58 -0.98 -3.04 -9.17
N GLY A 59 0.09 -3.17 -9.96
CA GLY A 59 0.12 -2.78 -11.37
C GLY A 59 1.05 -3.68 -12.18
N ASN A 60 0.50 -4.40 -13.15
CA ASN A 60 1.26 -5.28 -14.05
C ASN A 60 2.21 -4.45 -14.94
N ASN A 61 3.50 -4.54 -14.63
CA ASN A 61 4.66 -4.72 -15.52
C ASN A 61 5.90 -4.13 -14.82
N GLY A 62 6.65 -4.99 -14.12
CA GLY A 62 7.95 -4.69 -13.53
C GLY A 62 7.92 -4.54 -12.01
N GLY A 63 8.43 -5.54 -11.29
CA GLY A 63 9.08 -5.39 -9.98
C GLY A 63 8.26 -4.93 -8.77
N SER A 64 7.10 -5.52 -8.50
CA SER A 64 6.47 -5.50 -7.17
C SER A 64 6.67 -6.85 -6.46
N LEU A 65 6.35 -6.96 -5.17
CA LEU A 65 6.29 -8.22 -4.41
C LEU A 65 5.38 -9.21 -5.17
N GLU A 66 5.98 -10.08 -5.98
CA GLU A 66 5.29 -10.78 -7.07
C GLU A 66 4.47 -11.97 -6.53
N VAL A 67 3.24 -11.71 -6.10
CA VAL A 67 2.24 -12.78 -5.90
C VAL A 67 1.52 -13.00 -7.22
N LYS A 68 1.71 -14.17 -7.82
CA LYS A 68 1.04 -14.55 -9.07
C LYS A 68 -0.33 -15.15 -8.77
N PRO A 69 -1.38 -14.79 -9.53
CA PRO A 69 -2.67 -15.41 -9.37
C PRO A 69 -2.58 -16.90 -9.71
N THR A 70 -3.35 -17.71 -9.01
CA THR A 70 -3.44 -19.16 -9.23
C THR A 70 -4.76 -19.57 -9.87
N ASP A 71 -5.73 -18.66 -9.90
CA ASP A 71 -7.08 -18.87 -10.42
C ASP A 71 -7.63 -17.54 -10.99
N GLU A 72 -8.76 -17.59 -11.68
CA GLU A 72 -9.47 -16.42 -12.18
C GLU A 72 -10.06 -15.57 -11.04
N ALA A 73 -10.34 -14.30 -11.32
CA ALA A 73 -11.04 -13.45 -10.37
C ALA A 73 -12.50 -13.89 -10.24
N SER A 74 -13.02 -13.99 -9.02
CA SER A 74 -14.44 -14.25 -8.79
C SER A 74 -15.30 -13.14 -9.42
N PRO A 75 -16.30 -13.45 -10.25
CA PRO A 75 -17.14 -12.46 -10.91
C PRO A 75 -17.83 -11.46 -9.97
N GLU A 76 -18.15 -11.90 -8.76
CA GLU A 76 -18.86 -11.10 -7.76
C GLU A 76 -17.93 -10.14 -6.98
N LEU A 77 -16.63 -10.44 -6.98
CA LEU A 77 -15.61 -9.71 -6.21
C LEU A 77 -14.68 -8.87 -7.09
N LYS A 78 -14.41 -9.25 -8.33
CA LYS A 78 -13.43 -8.56 -9.18
C LYS A 78 -13.65 -7.04 -9.22
N GLY A 79 -12.57 -6.28 -9.04
CA GLY A 79 -12.60 -4.81 -9.05
C GLY A 79 -13.33 -4.16 -7.88
N SER A 80 -13.80 -4.91 -6.88
CA SER A 80 -14.54 -4.33 -5.76
C SER A 80 -13.66 -3.90 -4.59
N ASP A 81 -14.07 -2.81 -3.96
CA ASP A 81 -13.46 -2.25 -2.76
C ASP A 81 -14.34 -2.53 -1.53
N TRP A 82 -13.70 -2.92 -0.43
CA TRP A 82 -14.38 -3.29 0.81
C TRP A 82 -13.73 -2.60 1.99
N LYS A 83 -14.56 -2.11 2.92
CA LYS A 83 -14.13 -1.33 4.08
C LYS A 83 -14.55 -1.99 5.38
N GLY A 84 -13.58 -2.21 6.26
CA GLY A 84 -13.78 -2.76 7.60
C GLY A 84 -14.42 -1.75 8.56
N ASN A 85 -15.15 -2.28 9.54
CA ASN A 85 -15.78 -1.51 10.63
C ASN A 85 -14.83 -1.20 11.80
N ASN A 86 -13.54 -1.48 11.68
CA ASN A 86 -12.60 -1.31 12.79
C ASN A 86 -12.41 0.18 13.14
N PRO A 87 -12.29 0.52 14.44
CA PRO A 87 -12.02 1.89 14.83
C PRO A 87 -10.61 2.32 14.36
N PRO A 88 -10.45 3.59 13.94
CA PRO A 88 -9.17 4.19 13.54
C PRO A 88 -7.99 3.84 14.48
N SER A 89 -8.25 3.73 15.78
CA SER A 89 -7.24 3.57 16.83
C SER A 89 -6.57 2.20 16.89
N MET A 90 -6.99 1.21 16.10
CA MET A 90 -6.43 -0.15 16.16
C MET A 90 -5.19 -0.38 15.28
N ILE A 91 -4.86 0.56 14.39
CA ILE A 91 -3.66 0.50 13.54
C ILE A 91 -3.00 1.87 13.56
N GLY A 92 -1.67 1.92 13.56
CA GLY A 92 -0.82 3.10 13.83
C GLY A 92 -1.06 4.37 13.00
N HIS A 93 -2.06 4.41 12.12
CA HIS A 93 -2.36 5.54 11.25
C HIS A 93 -3.84 5.97 11.20
N GLY A 94 -4.72 5.44 12.06
CA GLY A 94 -6.10 5.95 12.11
C GLY A 94 -6.98 5.54 10.92
N ARG A 95 -6.57 4.56 10.11
CA ARG A 95 -7.26 4.17 8.87
C ARG A 95 -8.04 2.86 9.04
N PRO A 96 -9.23 2.75 8.41
CA PRO A 96 -9.96 1.49 8.36
C PRO A 96 -9.16 0.46 7.55
N ILE A 97 -9.27 -0.81 7.95
CA ILE A 97 -8.75 -1.93 7.17
C ILE A 97 -9.60 -2.04 5.90
N THR A 98 -8.96 -2.21 4.76
CA THR A 98 -9.63 -2.36 3.47
C THR A 98 -9.25 -3.68 2.83
N ILE A 99 -10.12 -4.20 1.96
CA ILE A 99 -9.81 -5.29 1.04
C ILE A 99 -10.19 -4.81 -0.35
N LYS A 100 -9.26 -4.95 -1.29
CA LYS A 100 -9.48 -4.62 -2.70
C LYS A 100 -9.23 -5.84 -3.54
N PHE A 101 -10.25 -6.28 -4.27
CA PHE A 101 -10.15 -7.46 -5.11
C PHE A 101 -9.67 -7.06 -6.50
N ALA A 102 -8.65 -7.77 -6.99
CA ALA A 102 -8.11 -7.50 -8.31
C ALA A 102 -9.16 -7.76 -9.40
N GLU A 103 -9.06 -7.00 -10.49
CA GLU A 103 -9.87 -7.20 -11.69
C GLU A 103 -9.53 -8.50 -12.41
N ASN A 104 -8.26 -8.90 -12.29
CA ASN A 104 -7.71 -10.11 -12.91
C ASN A 104 -7.07 -10.99 -11.84
N GLY A 105 -7.42 -12.26 -11.88
CA GLY A 105 -6.89 -13.28 -10.97
C GLY A 105 -7.46 -13.22 -9.56
N ASN A 106 -7.30 -14.32 -8.83
CA ASN A 106 -7.77 -14.49 -7.45
C ASN A 106 -6.89 -13.76 -6.41
N ILE A 107 -6.65 -12.46 -6.60
CA ILE A 107 -5.83 -11.61 -5.74
C ILE A 107 -6.70 -10.64 -4.93
N ALA A 108 -6.39 -10.50 -3.64
CA ALA A 108 -6.94 -9.48 -2.76
C ALA A 108 -5.80 -8.68 -2.11
N VAL A 109 -5.89 -7.35 -2.17
CA VAL A 109 -4.97 -6.42 -1.51
C VAL A 109 -5.61 -5.92 -0.22
N ILE A 110 -4.93 -6.13 0.91
CA ILE A 110 -5.44 -5.84 2.25
C ILE A 110 -4.65 -4.68 2.86
N SER A 111 -5.36 -3.73 3.46
CA SER A 111 -4.79 -2.50 4.07
C SER A 111 -3.80 -1.77 3.15
N ASN A 112 -4.04 -1.86 1.84
CA ASN A 112 -3.25 -1.35 0.73
C ASN A 112 -1.91 -2.08 0.47
N ALA A 113 -1.32 -2.82 1.42
CA ALA A 113 0.03 -3.39 1.21
C ALA A 113 0.11 -4.92 1.13
N GLU A 114 -0.75 -5.64 1.86
CA GLU A 114 -0.67 -7.09 1.95
C GLU A 114 -1.36 -7.75 0.76
N ILE A 115 -0.70 -8.69 0.08
CA ILE A 115 -1.30 -9.41 -1.05
C ILE A 115 -1.67 -10.83 -0.64
N ALA A 116 -2.96 -11.13 -0.64
CA ALA A 116 -3.47 -12.47 -0.43
C ALA A 116 -3.92 -13.10 -1.75
N LEU A 117 -3.65 -14.40 -1.91
CA LEU A 117 -4.47 -15.23 -2.79
C LEU A 117 -5.76 -15.57 -2.06
N TYR A 118 -6.88 -15.55 -2.77
CA TYR A 118 -8.14 -15.98 -2.20
C TYR A 118 -8.74 -17.18 -2.92
N THR A 119 -9.52 -17.95 -2.18
CA THR A 119 -10.35 -19.04 -2.70
C THR A 119 -11.74 -18.93 -2.10
N ILE A 120 -12.77 -19.21 -2.90
CA ILE A 120 -14.17 -19.18 -2.46
C ILE A 120 -14.72 -20.59 -2.43
N GLN A 121 -15.33 -20.98 -1.30
CA GLN A 121 -16.04 -22.25 -1.14
C GLN A 121 -17.41 -21.94 -0.55
N THR A 122 -18.44 -22.00 -1.40
CA THR A 122 -19.82 -21.74 -1.01
C THR A 122 -19.97 -20.32 -0.45
N GLU A 123 -20.14 -20.16 0.87
CA GLU A 123 -20.30 -18.88 1.57
C GLU A 123 -19.00 -18.44 2.27
N LYS A 124 -17.93 -19.22 2.17
CA LYS A 124 -16.64 -18.94 2.80
C LYS A 124 -15.62 -18.45 1.78
N ILE A 125 -14.78 -17.54 2.24
CA ILE A 125 -13.58 -17.11 1.53
C ILE A 125 -12.37 -17.38 2.41
N SER A 126 -11.34 -17.98 1.83
CA SER A 126 -10.05 -18.18 2.49
C SER A 126 -9.02 -17.26 1.85
N PHE A 127 -8.22 -16.60 2.67
CA PHE A 127 -7.11 -15.74 2.26
C PHE A 127 -5.79 -16.41 2.63
N ASP A 128 -4.81 -16.35 1.74
CA ASP A 128 -3.47 -16.88 1.92
C ASP A 128 -2.41 -15.84 1.57
N LEU A 129 -1.72 -15.35 2.61
CA LEU A 129 -0.62 -14.39 2.55
C LEU A 129 0.75 -15.07 2.40
N SER A 130 0.84 -16.40 2.29
CA SER A 130 2.11 -17.14 2.35
C SER A 130 3.14 -16.66 1.33
N SER A 131 2.70 -16.37 0.10
CA SER A 131 3.56 -15.83 -0.97
C SER A 131 4.07 -14.42 -0.67
N TYR A 132 3.20 -13.56 -0.11
CA TYR A 132 3.56 -12.22 0.33
C TYR A 132 4.56 -12.28 1.50
N ILE A 133 4.25 -13.04 2.54
CA ILE A 133 5.12 -13.27 3.71
C ILE A 133 6.49 -13.80 3.29
N THR A 134 6.53 -14.75 2.34
CA THR A 134 7.80 -15.27 1.80
C THR A 134 8.59 -14.19 1.09
N SER A 135 7.91 -13.31 0.37
CA SER A 135 8.54 -12.19 -0.34
C SER A 135 9.09 -11.14 0.64
N CYS A 136 8.34 -10.81 1.70
CA CYS A 136 8.82 -9.98 2.81
C CYS A 136 10.05 -10.58 3.47
N LYS A 137 10.01 -11.87 3.84
CA LYS A 137 11.14 -12.60 4.46
C LYS A 137 12.40 -12.56 3.62
N ASN A 138 12.26 -12.64 2.30
CA ASN A 138 13.38 -12.69 1.35
C ASN A 138 13.71 -11.30 0.78
N MET A 139 13.13 -10.22 1.31
CA MET A 139 13.44 -8.86 0.87
C MET A 139 14.89 -8.52 1.19
N THR A 140 15.55 -7.83 0.26
CA THR A 140 16.89 -7.28 0.46
C THR A 140 16.82 -5.77 0.24
N GLU A 141 17.73 -5.00 0.83
CA GLU A 141 17.81 -3.55 0.61
C GLU A 141 17.87 -3.20 -0.88
N LYS A 142 18.68 -3.95 -1.65
CA LYS A 142 18.77 -3.79 -3.10
C LYS A 142 17.42 -3.99 -3.79
N ARG A 143 16.71 -5.07 -3.46
CA ARG A 143 15.40 -5.37 -4.07
C ARG A 143 14.35 -4.35 -3.65
N TYR A 144 14.40 -3.88 -2.40
CA TYR A 144 13.54 -2.82 -1.89
C TYR A 144 13.73 -1.53 -2.71
N ILE A 145 14.98 -1.10 -2.90
CA ILE A 145 15.32 0.05 -3.75
C ILE A 145 14.81 -0.12 -5.19
N GLU A 146 14.98 -1.31 -5.77
CA GLU A 146 14.49 -1.60 -7.12
C GLU A 146 12.97 -1.46 -7.22
N ASN A 147 12.23 -2.00 -6.25
CA ASN A 147 10.77 -1.88 -6.20
C ASN A 147 10.32 -0.42 -6.03
N GLU A 148 10.95 0.32 -5.11
CA GLU A 148 10.64 1.74 -4.87
C GLU A 148 10.91 2.60 -6.11
N LYS A 149 12.00 2.33 -6.84
CA LYS A 149 12.28 3.00 -8.12
C LYS A 149 11.19 2.76 -9.14
N ILE A 150 10.71 1.52 -9.26
CA ILE A 150 9.67 1.19 -10.24
C ILE A 150 8.34 1.83 -9.86
N SER A 151 7.95 1.73 -8.59
CA SER A 151 6.77 2.43 -8.08
C SER A 151 6.82 3.93 -8.36
N THR A 152 7.94 4.57 -8.03
CA THR A 152 8.12 6.02 -8.21
C THR A 152 8.05 6.41 -9.69
N LYS A 153 8.63 5.59 -10.60
CA LYS A 153 8.53 5.83 -12.05
C LYS A 153 7.09 5.73 -12.55
N ASN A 154 6.34 4.72 -12.11
CA ASN A 154 4.94 4.57 -12.47
C ASN A 154 4.09 5.74 -11.96
N GLU A 155 4.34 6.21 -10.73
CA GLU A 155 3.65 7.38 -10.19
C GLU A 155 4.00 8.67 -10.95
N ILE A 156 5.26 8.84 -11.36
CA ILE A 156 5.67 9.95 -12.23
C ILE A 156 4.88 9.93 -13.55
N GLU A 157 4.79 8.79 -14.22
CA GLU A 157 4.02 8.66 -15.47
C GLU A 157 2.54 9.00 -15.27
N GLN A 158 1.95 8.60 -14.14
CA GLN A 158 0.57 8.89 -13.82
C GLN A 158 0.35 10.38 -13.53
N VAL A 159 1.20 11.01 -12.72
CA VAL A 159 1.15 12.45 -12.44
C VAL A 159 1.34 13.26 -13.72
N GLU A 160 2.21 12.83 -14.63
CA GLU A 160 2.41 13.48 -15.93
C GLU A 160 1.15 13.42 -16.82
N LYS A 161 0.34 12.35 -16.72
CA LYS A 161 -0.99 12.28 -17.38
C LYS A 161 -1.99 13.22 -16.71
N GLU A 162 -2.07 13.21 -15.39
CA GLU A 162 -2.98 14.07 -14.62
C GLU A 162 -2.71 15.57 -14.84
N ILE A 163 -1.45 15.95 -15.05
CA ILE A 163 -1.08 17.33 -15.42
C ILE A 163 -1.68 17.72 -16.77
N LYS A 164 -1.61 16.83 -17.77
CA LYS A 164 -2.21 17.10 -19.10
C LYS A 164 -3.72 17.24 -19.02
N GLU A 165 -4.38 16.39 -18.24
CA GLU A 165 -5.83 16.48 -18.02
C GLU A 165 -6.22 17.78 -17.30
N ALA A 166 -5.41 18.23 -16.34
CA ALA A 166 -5.64 19.51 -15.66
C ALA A 166 -5.44 20.70 -16.60
N GLU A 167 -4.47 20.62 -17.52
CA GLU A 167 -4.26 21.62 -18.58
C GLU A 167 -5.47 21.71 -19.53
N GLU A 168 -5.99 20.56 -19.99
CA GLU A 168 -7.20 20.50 -20.84
C GLU A 168 -8.43 21.10 -20.14
N LYS A 169 -8.54 20.89 -18.82
CA LYS A 169 -9.63 21.43 -17.99
C LYS A 169 -9.40 22.89 -17.55
N SER A 170 -8.26 23.50 -17.91
CA SER A 170 -7.86 24.84 -17.45
C SER A 170 -7.83 24.99 -15.91
N ASP A 171 -7.53 23.89 -15.20
CA ASP A 171 -7.42 23.87 -13.73
C ASP A 171 -5.98 24.20 -13.29
N GLU A 172 -5.69 25.50 -13.25
CA GLU A 172 -4.36 26.02 -12.92
C GLU A 172 -3.90 25.66 -11.50
N GLN A 173 -4.82 25.59 -10.54
CA GLN A 173 -4.49 25.23 -9.16
C GLN A 173 -4.01 23.79 -9.10
N LYS A 174 -4.83 22.85 -9.61
CA LYS A 174 -4.49 21.42 -9.60
C LYS A 174 -3.21 21.16 -10.37
N LYS A 175 -3.02 21.83 -11.52
CA LYS A 175 -1.78 21.73 -12.30
C LYS A 175 -0.55 22.14 -11.49
N ASN A 176 -0.61 23.23 -10.73
CA ASN A 176 0.51 23.69 -9.91
C ASN A 176 0.83 22.71 -8.77
N GLU A 177 -0.20 22.17 -8.11
CA GLU A 177 -0.04 21.14 -7.08
C GLU A 177 0.62 19.86 -7.66
N LEU A 178 0.15 19.40 -8.82
CA LEU A 178 0.71 18.23 -9.50
C LEU A 178 2.16 18.45 -9.97
N LYS A 179 2.52 19.65 -10.44
CA LYS A 179 3.91 19.98 -10.80
C LYS A 179 4.85 19.94 -9.59
N GLN A 180 4.38 20.40 -8.42
CA GLN A 180 5.15 20.29 -7.18
C GLN A 180 5.34 18.82 -6.77
N ARG A 181 4.26 18.01 -6.84
CA ARG A 181 4.33 16.56 -6.59
C ARG A 181 5.33 15.89 -7.54
N LEU A 182 5.27 16.19 -8.83
CA LEU A 182 6.18 15.64 -9.84
C LEU A 182 7.65 15.96 -9.53
N ALA A 183 7.94 17.19 -9.11
CA ALA A 183 9.29 17.57 -8.70
C ALA A 183 9.77 16.80 -7.47
N GLY A 184 8.88 16.58 -6.49
CA GLY A 184 9.14 15.75 -5.32
C GLY A 184 9.47 14.30 -5.69
N LEU A 185 8.66 13.68 -6.54
CA LEU A 185 8.88 12.31 -7.01
C LEU A 185 10.20 12.16 -7.78
N LYS A 186 10.53 13.11 -8.67
CA LYS A 186 11.81 13.10 -9.40
C LYS A 186 13.01 13.25 -8.46
N LYS A 187 12.89 14.08 -7.42
CA LYS A 187 13.93 14.22 -6.39
C LYS A 187 14.10 12.91 -5.60
N TYR A 188 12.99 12.30 -5.20
CA TYR A 188 12.99 11.03 -4.47
C TYR A 188 13.63 9.91 -5.30
N LEU A 189 13.24 9.76 -6.57
CA LEU A 189 13.82 8.78 -7.49
C LEU A 189 15.35 8.93 -7.59
N LYS A 190 15.84 10.17 -7.71
CA LYS A 190 17.28 10.45 -7.75
C LYS A 190 17.98 10.06 -6.45
N GLY A 191 17.33 10.24 -5.29
CA GLY A 191 17.82 9.77 -3.99
C GLY A 191 17.98 8.26 -3.96
N LEU A 192 17.02 7.51 -4.51
CA LEU A 192 17.10 6.04 -4.60
C LEU A 192 18.18 5.56 -5.59
N GLU A 193 18.50 6.34 -6.62
CA GLU A 193 19.55 6.01 -7.60
C GLU A 193 20.95 6.05 -6.98
N ASN A 194 21.18 6.93 -6.03
CA ASN A 194 22.44 7.06 -5.29
C ASN A 194 22.15 7.43 -3.83
N PRO A 195 21.75 6.44 -3.00
CA PRO A 195 21.30 6.70 -1.64
C PRO A 195 22.49 7.11 -0.76
N ASP A 196 22.32 8.21 -0.04
CA ASP A 196 23.25 8.62 1.02
C ASP A 196 23.08 7.76 2.28
N GLU A 197 23.91 8.00 3.31
CA GLU A 197 23.89 7.22 4.55
C GLU A 197 22.54 7.26 5.26
N GLU A 198 21.83 8.39 5.25
CA GLU A 198 20.52 8.54 5.89
C GLU A 198 19.47 7.70 5.16
N VAL A 199 19.43 7.79 3.82
CA VAL A 199 18.52 6.97 3.00
C VAL A 199 18.84 5.48 3.13
N GLN A 200 20.11 5.10 3.23
CA GLN A 200 20.50 3.70 3.45
C GLN A 200 20.04 3.17 4.82
N GLU A 201 20.14 3.98 5.88
CA GLU A 201 19.65 3.64 7.22
C GLU A 201 18.13 3.45 7.22
N ASP A 202 17.38 4.38 6.62
CA ASP A 202 15.92 4.28 6.47
C ASP A 202 15.51 3.00 5.72
N ILE A 203 16.16 2.70 4.59
CA ILE A 203 15.88 1.48 3.80
C ILE A 203 16.13 0.22 4.62
N LYS A 204 17.21 0.22 5.41
CA LYS A 204 17.53 -0.93 6.27
C LYS A 204 16.47 -1.13 7.35
N GLU A 205 16.01 -0.06 7.99
CA GLU A 205 14.93 -0.13 8.98
C GLU A 205 13.64 -0.71 8.36
N GLU A 206 13.29 -0.31 7.13
CA GLU A 206 12.13 -0.86 6.41
C GLU A 206 12.28 -2.35 6.07
N VAL A 207 13.46 -2.78 5.61
CA VAL A 207 13.72 -4.21 5.34
C VAL A 207 13.66 -5.04 6.62
N ASP A 208 14.24 -4.54 7.72
CA ASP A 208 14.18 -5.21 9.02
C ASP A 208 12.72 -5.31 9.52
N ALA A 209 11.91 -4.28 9.30
CA ALA A 209 10.47 -4.30 9.62
C ALA A 209 9.72 -5.35 8.79
N LEU A 210 10.02 -5.50 7.50
CA LEU A 210 9.44 -6.55 6.64
C LEU A 210 9.83 -7.95 7.10
N HIS A 211 11.09 -8.16 7.51
CA HIS A 211 11.55 -9.45 8.05
C HIS A 211 10.87 -9.80 9.38
N LYS A 212 10.69 -8.79 10.24
CA LYS A 212 9.96 -8.93 11.51
C LYS A 212 8.50 -9.28 11.27
N TYR A 213 7.83 -8.55 10.37
CA TYR A 213 6.46 -8.85 9.94
C TYR A 213 6.35 -10.30 9.46
N ALA A 214 7.23 -10.72 8.56
CA ALA A 214 7.19 -12.06 7.97
C ALA A 214 7.37 -13.17 9.03
N SER A 215 8.23 -12.92 10.01
CA SER A 215 8.47 -13.87 11.12
C SER A 215 7.24 -14.01 12.00
N MET A 216 6.59 -12.90 12.35
CA MET A 216 5.40 -12.87 13.19
C MET A 216 4.17 -13.47 12.49
N MET A 217 3.99 -13.20 11.20
CA MET A 217 2.80 -13.62 10.45
C MET A 217 2.89 -15.04 9.89
N LYS A 218 4.05 -15.70 9.96
CA LYS A 218 4.26 -17.03 9.37
C LYS A 218 3.24 -18.08 9.80
N SER A 219 2.87 -18.14 11.08
CA SER A 219 1.87 -19.10 11.58
C SER A 219 0.42 -18.66 11.35
N TYR A 220 0.23 -17.43 10.87
CA TYR A 220 -1.07 -16.78 10.68
C TYR A 220 -1.25 -16.31 9.23
N ALA A 221 -0.52 -16.92 8.31
CA ALA A 221 -0.52 -16.58 6.89
C ALA A 221 -1.89 -16.80 6.24
N THR A 222 -2.71 -17.68 6.81
CA THR A 222 -4.04 -17.99 6.31
C THR A 222 -5.12 -17.58 7.29
N PHE A 223 -6.20 -16.99 6.79
CA PHE A 223 -7.40 -16.71 7.58
C PHE A 223 -8.65 -16.84 6.72
N VAL A 224 -9.81 -16.97 7.36
CA VAL A 224 -11.08 -17.23 6.69
C VAL A 224 -12.12 -16.18 7.04
N GLY A 225 -12.95 -15.85 6.07
CA GLY A 225 -14.15 -15.06 6.26
C GLY A 225 -15.39 -15.76 5.74
N SER A 226 -16.55 -15.23 6.10
CA SER A 226 -17.86 -15.72 5.66
C SER A 226 -18.69 -14.55 5.15
N PHE A 227 -19.30 -14.74 3.98
CA PHE A 227 -20.22 -13.78 3.41
C PHE A 227 -21.57 -13.85 4.11
N ASN A 228 -22.30 -12.74 4.13
CA ASN A 228 -23.74 -12.76 4.36
C ASN A 228 -24.49 -13.27 3.10
N GLU A 229 -25.80 -13.49 3.23
CA GLU A 229 -26.63 -14.03 2.14
C GLU A 229 -26.57 -13.19 0.85
N THR A 230 -26.47 -11.86 1.00
CA THR A 230 -26.42 -10.89 -0.12
C THR A 230 -25.01 -10.67 -0.68
N LYS A 231 -23.97 -11.25 -0.07
CA LYS A 231 -22.55 -11.11 -0.43
C LYS A 231 -22.07 -9.66 -0.57
N ASP A 232 -22.63 -8.76 0.22
CA ASP A 232 -22.20 -7.37 0.36
C ASP A 232 -21.53 -7.11 1.72
N GLU A 233 -21.59 -8.07 2.65
CA GLU A 233 -20.83 -8.10 3.89
C GLU A 233 -19.97 -9.36 3.98
N LEU A 234 -18.75 -9.17 4.49
CA LEU A 234 -17.77 -10.22 4.73
C LEU A 234 -17.30 -10.14 6.18
N VAL A 235 -17.55 -11.19 6.95
CA VAL A 235 -17.15 -11.28 8.36
C VAL A 235 -15.89 -12.12 8.48
N VAL A 236 -14.83 -11.54 9.05
CA VAL A 236 -13.61 -12.25 9.45
C VAL A 236 -13.56 -12.25 10.97
N GLU A 237 -13.82 -13.40 11.60
CA GLU A 237 -13.90 -13.51 13.06
C GLU A 237 -12.54 -13.34 13.76
N LYS A 238 -11.46 -13.74 13.08
CA LYS A 238 -10.09 -13.67 13.58
C LYS A 238 -9.19 -13.06 12.52
N PHE A 239 -9.33 -11.77 12.30
CA PHE A 239 -8.46 -11.02 11.42
C PHE A 239 -7.14 -10.71 12.16
N PRO A 240 -5.98 -11.10 11.60
CA PRO A 240 -4.69 -10.83 12.23
C PRO A 240 -4.33 -9.34 12.10
N ILE A 241 -3.99 -8.70 13.22
CA ILE A 241 -3.43 -7.35 13.27
C ILE A 241 -1.99 -7.43 13.75
N CYS A 242 -1.09 -6.96 12.90
CA CYS A 242 0.32 -6.87 13.20
C CYS A 242 0.65 -5.52 13.85
N ASP A 243 1.16 -5.56 15.08
CA ASP A 243 1.86 -4.45 15.71
C ASP A 243 3.35 -4.81 15.79
N THR A 244 4.19 -4.10 15.05
CA THR A 244 5.65 -4.36 15.03
C THR A 244 6.32 -4.08 16.37
N LYS A 245 5.62 -3.52 17.37
CA LYS A 245 6.11 -3.40 18.75
C LYS A 245 5.82 -4.63 19.60
N LYS A 246 4.99 -5.57 19.14
CA LYS A 246 4.64 -6.80 19.83
C LYS A 246 5.37 -8.01 19.23
N ASP A 247 5.41 -9.09 20.00
CA ASP A 247 5.99 -10.37 19.58
C ASP A 247 5.00 -11.27 18.83
N ASN A 248 3.69 -11.03 19.00
CA ASN A 248 2.61 -11.79 18.39
C ASN A 248 1.53 -10.86 17.85
N PRO A 249 0.81 -11.26 16.78
CA PRO A 249 -0.31 -10.48 16.27
C PRO A 249 -1.51 -10.55 17.22
N ASP A 250 -2.29 -9.48 17.24
CA ASP A 250 -3.61 -9.50 17.84
C ASP A 250 -4.63 -10.07 16.85
N PHE A 251 -5.77 -10.53 17.35
CA PHE A 251 -6.88 -10.97 16.52
C PHE A 251 -8.13 -10.20 16.85
N VAL A 252 -8.77 -9.64 15.82
CA VAL A 252 -10.02 -8.92 15.97
C VAL A 252 -11.06 -9.44 15.00
N LYS A 253 -12.32 -9.32 15.38
CA LYS A 253 -13.43 -9.50 14.45
C LYS A 253 -13.55 -8.26 13.59
N ILE A 254 -13.61 -8.44 12.28
CA ILE A 254 -13.86 -7.36 11.31
C ILE A 254 -15.06 -7.72 10.44
N ILE A 255 -15.93 -6.74 10.25
CA ILE A 255 -17.01 -6.79 9.28
C ILE A 255 -16.63 -5.82 8.16
N PHE A 256 -16.36 -6.38 6.99
CA PHE A 256 -16.10 -5.65 5.77
C PHE A 256 -17.42 -5.43 5.03
N LYS A 257 -17.65 -4.20 4.57
CA LYS A 257 -18.76 -3.87 3.69
C LYS A 257 -18.26 -3.45 2.32
N LYS A 258 -18.86 -3.97 1.26
CA LYS A 258 -18.61 -3.53 -0.11
C LYS A 258 -18.92 -2.04 -0.26
N GLN A 259 -18.07 -1.30 -0.98
CA GLN A 259 -18.20 0.15 -1.24
C GLN A 259 -18.85 0.44 -2.58
#